data_AF-A0A564UVA6-F1
#
_entry.id   AF-A0A564UVA6-F1
#
_cell.length_a   1.000
_cell.length_b   1.000
_cell.length_c   1.000
_cell.angle_alpha   90.00
_cell.angle_beta   90.00
_cell.angle_gamma   90.00
#
_symmetry.space_group_name_H-M   'P 1'
#
loop_
_entity.id
_entity.type
_entity.pdbx_description
1 polymer ?
#
loop_
_entity_poly.entity_id
_entity_poly.type
_entity_poly.pdbx_seq_one_letter_code
_entity_poly.pdbx_strand_id
1 'polypeptide(L)'
;MKMYKRLLLTYINKYNRLDLSALAEELRMTEWQIAEIVSSLKKNGFFTVNNQKYELSEKGKKWAFPVWNDWSVYYQEEEWKKQKEFVWDYLYIPENMI
;
A
#
# COMPACT_ATOMS: atom_id res chain seq x y z
N MET A 1 15.88 -9.75 -6.09
CA MET A 1 14.84 -10.14 -5.10
C MET A 1 13.49 -10.25 -5.80
N LYS A 2 12.63 -11.22 -5.42
CA LYS A 2 11.31 -11.43 -6.04
C LYS A 2 10.38 -10.22 -5.85
N MET A 3 9.46 -10.00 -6.79
CA MET A 3 8.61 -8.80 -6.87
C MET A 3 7.77 -8.55 -5.61
N TYR A 4 7.01 -9.55 -5.17
CA TYR A 4 6.16 -9.45 -3.98
C TYR A 4 6.96 -9.08 -2.70
N LYS A 5 8.22 -9.52 -2.59
CA LYS A 5 9.08 -9.12 -1.47
C LYS A 5 9.42 -7.63 -1.52
N ARG A 6 9.67 -7.10 -2.72
CA ARG A 6 9.92 -5.67 -2.91
C ARG A 6 8.69 -4.84 -2.59
N LEU A 7 7.50 -5.31 -2.99
CA LEU A 7 6.24 -4.67 -2.64
C LEU A 7 6.04 -4.60 -1.11
N LEU A 8 6.24 -5.71 -0.40
CA LEU A 8 6.17 -5.73 1.07
C LEU A 8 7.14 -4.74 1.72
N LEU A 9 8.39 -4.66 1.24
CA LEU A 9 9.36 -3.67 1.75
C LEU A 9 8.91 -2.23 1.46
N THR A 10 8.28 -1.99 0.31
CA THR A 10 7.78 -0.67 -0.07
C THR A 10 6.59 -0.25 0.79
N TYR A 11 5.66 -1.17 1.07
CA TYR A 11 4.55 -0.94 2.00
C TYR A 11 5.07 -0.55 3.39
N ILE A 12 6.01 -1.34 3.92
CA ILE A 12 6.65 -1.07 5.21
C ILE A 12 7.32 0.30 5.22
N ASN A 13 8.06 0.65 4.16
CA ASN A 13 8.72 1.96 4.06
C ASN A 13 7.74 3.14 4.12
N LYS A 14 6.59 2.98 3.48
CA LYS A 14 5.60 4.05 3.35
C LYS A 14 4.81 4.25 4.62
N TYR A 15 4.37 3.15 5.25
CA TYR A 15 3.42 3.21 6.35
C TYR A 15 4.01 2.90 7.73
N ASN A 16 5.26 2.43 7.79
CA ASN A 16 5.95 2.00 9.02
C ASN A 16 5.16 1.00 9.87
N ARG A 17 4.24 0.27 9.22
CA ARG A 17 3.34 -0.73 9.81
C ARG A 17 3.14 -1.88 8.83
N LEU A 18 2.49 -2.93 9.31
CA LEU A 18 2.11 -4.08 8.52
C LEU A 18 0.61 -4.33 8.69
N ASP A 19 -0.13 -4.28 7.59
CA ASP A 19 -1.56 -4.62 7.55
C ASP A 19 -1.70 -5.86 6.67
N LEU A 20 -1.88 -7.02 7.30
CA LEU A 20 -1.89 -8.29 6.58
C LEU A 20 -3.12 -8.42 5.68
N SER A 21 -4.26 -7.88 6.09
CA SER A 21 -5.51 -7.97 5.34
C SER A 21 -5.44 -7.13 4.07
N ALA A 22 -5.00 -5.87 4.17
CA ALA A 22 -4.80 -5.02 2.99
C ALA A 22 -3.77 -5.63 2.01
N LEU A 23 -2.67 -6.17 2.54
CA LEU A 23 -1.64 -6.81 1.73
C LEU A 23 -2.12 -8.13 1.09
N ALA A 24 -3.01 -8.87 1.74
CA ALA A 24 -3.60 -10.09 1.21
C ALA A 24 -4.41 -9.81 -0.06
N GLU A 25 -5.21 -8.74 -0.04
CA GLU A 25 -5.99 -8.28 -1.19
C GLU A 25 -5.07 -7.83 -2.34
N GLU A 26 -4.08 -6.98 -2.04
CA GLU A 26 -3.18 -6.44 -3.06
C GLU A 26 -2.28 -7.51 -3.70
N LEU A 27 -1.73 -8.43 -2.89
CA LEU A 27 -0.78 -9.43 -3.37
C LEU A 27 -1.46 -10.72 -3.84
N ARG A 28 -2.77 -10.86 -3.63
CA ARG A 28 -3.54 -12.08 -3.86
C ARG A 28 -2.89 -13.30 -3.18
N MET A 29 -2.51 -13.12 -1.93
CA MET A 29 -1.86 -14.13 -1.08
C MET A 29 -2.62 -14.25 0.24
N THR A 30 -2.49 -15.39 0.91
CA THR A 30 -3.05 -15.50 2.27
C THR A 30 -2.20 -14.72 3.27
N GLU A 31 -2.82 -14.24 4.34
CA GLU A 31 -2.10 -13.55 5.43
C GLU A 31 -0.97 -14.40 6.00
N TRP A 32 -1.17 -15.73 6.06
CA TRP A 32 -0.15 -16.68 6.51
C TRP A 32 1.09 -16.69 5.60
N GLN A 33 0.88 -16.76 4.27
CA GLN A 33 1.99 -16.68 3.32
C GLN A 33 2.74 -15.35 3.43
N ILE A 34 2.01 -14.25 3.60
CA ILE A 34 2.60 -12.92 3.80
C ILE A 34 3.42 -12.90 5.08
N ALA A 35 2.88 -13.42 6.20
CA ALA A 35 3.58 -13.49 7.47
C ALA A 35 4.89 -14.29 7.39
N GLU A 36 4.90 -15.43 6.69
CA GLU A 36 6.13 -16.19 6.44
C GLU A 36 7.17 -15.38 5.67
N ILE A 37 6.74 -14.69 4.61
CA ILE A 37 7.62 -13.85 3.80
C ILE A 37 8.20 -12.69 4.63
N VAL A 38 7.36 -12.03 5.43
CA VAL A 38 7.75 -10.93 6.32
C VAL A 38 8.74 -11.42 7.38
N SER A 39 8.49 -12.57 7.98
CA SER A 39 9.41 -13.22 8.93
C SER A 39 10.78 -13.50 8.29
N SER A 40 10.78 -14.03 7.06
CA SER A 40 11.99 -14.24 6.28
C SER A 40 12.73 -12.93 5.99
N LEU A 41 12.01 -11.86 5.63
CA LEU A 41 12.62 -10.55 5.36
C LEU A 41 13.24 -9.94 6.63
N LYS A 42 12.58 -10.07 7.79
CA LYS A 42 13.12 -9.65 9.08
C LYS A 42 14.40 -10.41 9.42
N LYS A 43 14.36 -11.75 9.36
CA LYS A 43 15.52 -12.61 9.64
C LYS A 43 16.72 -12.29 8.75
N ASN A 44 16.48 -11.88 7.51
CA ASN A 44 17.51 -11.49 6.55
C ASN A 44 17.98 -10.02 6.68
N GLY A 45 17.52 -9.30 7.70
CA GLY A 45 17.97 -7.95 8.03
C GLY A 45 17.48 -6.86 7.08
N PHE A 46 16.35 -7.06 6.40
CA PHE A 46 15.79 -6.03 5.52
C PHE A 46 15.03 -4.94 6.29
N PHE A 47 14.53 -5.24 7.48
CA PHE A 47 13.88 -4.28 8.38
C PHE A 47 14.01 -4.74 9.83
N THR A 48 13.77 -3.81 10.76
CA THR A 48 13.66 -4.05 12.20
C THR A 48 12.29 -3.62 12.70
N VAL A 49 11.91 -4.11 13.88
CA VAL A 49 10.66 -3.71 14.54
C VAL A 49 11.01 -3.14 15.90
N ASN A 50 10.81 -1.83 16.06
CA ASN A 50 11.10 -1.07 17.27
C ASN A 50 9.81 -0.40 17.74
N ASN A 51 9.39 -0.62 18.99
CA ASN A 51 8.16 -0.01 19.55
C ASN A 51 6.95 -0.12 18.63
N GLN A 52 6.69 -1.34 18.10
CA GLN A 52 5.60 -1.64 17.14
C GLN A 52 5.70 -0.96 15.77
N LYS A 53 6.74 -0.16 15.50
CA LYS A 53 7.02 0.43 14.19
C LYS A 53 7.98 -0.44 13.41
N TYR A 54 7.69 -0.59 12.12
CA TYR A 54 8.53 -1.31 11.17
C TYR A 54 9.43 -0.30 10.46
N GLU A 55 10.75 -0.50 10.53
CA GLU A 55 11.74 0.41 9.94
C GLU A 55 12.66 -0.36 9.00
N LEU A 56 12.75 0.06 7.74
CA LEU A 56 13.66 -0.55 6.78
C LEU A 56 15.12 -0.25 7.15
N SER A 57 15.97 -1.26 7.01
CA SER A 57 17.42 -1.06 7.01
C SER A 57 17.89 -0.44 5.69
N GLU A 58 19.13 0.03 5.64
CA GLU A 58 19.76 0.50 4.38
C GLU A 58 19.74 -0.59 3.29
N LYS A 59 19.83 -1.87 3.69
CA LYS A 59 19.66 -3.00 2.78
C LYS A 59 18.22 -3.08 2.25
N GLY A 60 17.22 -2.89 3.11
CA GLY A 60 15.80 -2.87 2.73
C GLY A 60 15.46 -1.74 1.76
N LYS A 61 15.90 -0.52 2.07
CA LYS A 61 15.64 0.68 1.27
C LYS A 61 16.11 0.54 -0.18
N LYS A 62 17.25 -0.12 -0.42
CA LYS A 62 17.76 -0.39 -1.77
C LYS A 62 16.81 -1.21 -2.66
N TRP A 63 15.89 -1.96 -2.06
CA TRP A 63 14.97 -2.83 -2.80
C TRP A 63 13.54 -2.32 -2.85
N ALA A 64 13.19 -1.40 -1.96
CA ALA A 64 11.90 -0.71 -1.98
C ALA A 64 11.77 0.13 -3.26
N PHE A 65 10.55 0.25 -3.76
CA PHE A 65 10.27 1.16 -4.86
C PHE A 65 10.20 2.60 -4.34
N PRO A 66 10.57 3.58 -5.18
CA PRO A 66 10.48 4.99 -4.82
C PRO A 66 9.03 5.47 -4.65
N VAL A 67 8.08 4.84 -5.36
CA VAL A 67 6.65 5.21 -5.34
C VAL A 67 5.79 3.97 -5.19
N TRP A 68 4.88 3.98 -4.21
CA TRP A 68 3.91 2.93 -3.93
C TRP A 68 2.62 3.08 -4.74
N ASN A 69 2.21 4.32 -5.01
CA ASN A 69 0.89 4.66 -5.55
C ASN A 69 0.60 4.09 -6.93
N ASP A 70 1.64 3.80 -7.73
CA ASP A 70 1.47 3.22 -9.06
C ASP A 70 1.01 1.75 -9.02
N TRP A 71 1.07 1.09 -7.86
CA TRP A 71 0.91 -0.37 -7.74
C TRP A 71 -0.31 -0.80 -6.92
N SER A 72 -0.86 0.04 -6.04
CA SER A 72 -1.90 -0.35 -5.09
C SER A 72 -3.31 -0.26 -5.69
N VAL A 73 -3.92 -1.42 -5.97
CA VAL A 73 -5.34 -1.53 -6.37
C VAL A 73 -6.28 -1.11 -5.22
N TYR A 74 -5.93 -1.46 -3.98
CA TYR A 74 -6.69 -1.09 -2.78
C TYR A 74 -6.83 0.43 -2.62
N TYR A 75 -5.75 1.17 -2.84
CA TYR A 75 -5.78 2.64 -2.76
C TYR A 75 -6.62 3.26 -3.88
N GLN A 76 -6.59 2.70 -5.09
CA GLN A 76 -7.44 3.16 -6.19
C GLN A 76 -8.92 2.94 -5.89
N GLU A 77 -9.29 1.82 -5.25
CA GLU A 77 -10.67 1.59 -4.81
C GLU A 77 -11.10 2.48 -3.64
N GLU A 78 -10.22 2.73 -2.66
CA GLU A 78 -10.52 3.69 -1.58
C GLU A 78 -10.64 5.13 -2.11
N GLU A 79 -9.77 5.56 -3.01
CA GLU A 79 -9.90 6.87 -3.65
C GLU A 79 -11.16 6.96 -4.52
N TRP A 80 -11.51 5.91 -5.25
CA TRP A 80 -12.78 5.85 -5.99
C TRP A 80 -14.00 5.94 -5.06
N LYS A 81 -13.95 5.28 -3.89
CA LYS A 81 -14.98 5.38 -2.85
C LYS A 81 -15.05 6.78 -2.23
N LYS A 82 -13.90 7.47 -2.05
CA LYS A 82 -13.86 8.88 -1.60
C LYS A 82 -14.33 9.86 -2.68
N GLN A 83 -14.05 9.58 -3.95
CA GLN A 83 -14.56 10.39 -5.08
C GLN A 83 -16.06 10.20 -5.31
N LYS A 84 -16.68 9.13 -4.79
CA LYS A 84 -18.15 8.97 -4.79
C LYS A 84 -18.90 9.95 -3.86
N GLU A 85 -18.21 10.72 -3.03
CA GLU A 85 -18.76 11.94 -2.41
C GLU A 85 -18.71 13.16 -3.36
N PHE A 86 -18.59 12.95 -4.68
CA PHE A 86 -18.94 13.96 -5.66
C PHE A 86 -20.46 14.17 -5.67
N VAL A 87 -20.93 15.10 -4.83
CA VAL A 87 -22.28 15.63 -4.90
C VAL A 87 -22.36 16.52 -6.14
N TRP A 88 -23.20 16.13 -7.10
CA TRP A 88 -23.62 17.01 -8.19
C TRP A 88 -24.49 18.13 -7.63
N ASP A 89 -23.89 19.11 -6.95
CA ASP A 89 -24.60 20.35 -6.65
C ASP A 89 -24.67 21.18 -7.94
N TYR A 90 -25.81 21.00 -8.62
CA TYR A 90 -26.40 21.85 -9.64
C TYR A 90 -25.50 22.23 -10.83
N LEU A 91 -25.67 21.50 -11.93
CA LEU A 91 -25.49 22.08 -13.25
C LEU A 91 -26.58 23.17 -13.44
N TYR A 92 -26.31 24.39 -13.00
CA TYR A 92 -27.15 25.55 -13.30
C TYR A 92 -27.08 25.81 -14.81
N ILE A 93 -28.13 25.44 -15.54
CA ILE A 93 -28.34 25.84 -16.93
C ILE A 93 -29.12 27.17 -16.89
N PRO A 94 -28.53 28.30 -17.31
CA PRO A 94 -29.25 29.57 -17.35
C PRO A 94 -30.44 29.48 -18.34
N GLU A 95 -31.61 30.01 -17.95
CA GLU A 95 -32.86 29.98 -18.75
C GLU A 95 -32.71 30.57 -20.17
N ASN A 96 -31.67 31.37 -20.40
CA ASN A 96 -31.36 32.03 -21.65
C ASN A 96 -30.61 31.17 -22.69
N MET A 97 -30.66 29.84 -22.57
CA MET A 97 -30.13 28.88 -23.56
C MET A 97 -31.21 28.16 -24.41
N ILE A 98 -32.47 28.64 -24.42
CA ILE A 98 -33.51 28.21 -25.37
C ILE A 98 -33.76 29.31 -26.41
#